data_AF-A0A699SNJ5-F1
#
_entry.id   AF-A0A699SNJ5-F1
#
_cell.length_a   1.000
_cell.length_b   1.000
_cell.length_c   1.000
_cell.angle_alpha   90.00
_cell.angle_beta   90.00
_cell.angle_gamma   90.00
#
_symmetry.space_group_name_H-M   'P 1'
#
loop_
_entity.id
_entity.type
_entity.pdbx_description
1 polymer ?
#
loop_
_entity_poly.entity_id
_entity_poly.type
_entity_poly.pdbx_seq_one_letter_code
_entity_poly.pdbx_strand_id
1 'polypeptide(L)' 'IGPVAYKLDLLQELHGIHNTFYVSNLKKCLADEEIVIPLDEVKIDDKLHFIEEPIEIMDREVKQLK' A
#
# COMPACT_ATOMS: atom_id res chain seq x y z
N ILE A 1 -21.17 -6.17 3.23
CA ILE A 1 -20.37 -5.07 2.64
C ILE A 1 -20.12 -4.10 3.77
N GLY A 2 -18.87 -3.94 4.21
CA GLY A 2 -18.53 -2.97 5.25
C GLY A 2 -18.72 -1.52 4.76
N PRO A 3 -18.74 -0.51 5.64
CA PRO A 3 -19.06 0.88 5.28
C PRO A 3 -18.19 1.51 4.18
N VAL A 4 -17.02 0.92 3.91
CA VAL A 4 -16.01 1.41 2.96
C VAL A 4 -15.82 0.49 1.75
N ALA A 5 -16.69 -0.52 1.59
CA ALA A 5 -16.64 -1.43 0.45
C ALA A 5 -17.62 -0.98 -0.63
N TYR A 6 -17.10 -0.74 -1.83
CA TYR A 6 -17.86 -0.30 -3.01
C TYR A 6 -17.88 -1.43 -4.03
N LYS A 7 -19.05 -1.67 -4.62
CA LYS A 7 -19.20 -2.60 -5.73
C LYS A 7 -19.22 -1.80 -7.02
N LEU A 8 -18.29 -2.11 -7.93
CA LEU A 8 -18.18 -1.46 -9.23
C LEU A 8 -18.80 -2.35 -10.32
N ASP A 9 -19.38 -1.74 -11.34
CA ASP A 9 -19.71 -2.45 -12.56
C ASP A 9 -18.47 -2.46 -13.45
N LEU A 10 -17.83 -3.64 -13.52
CA LEU A 10 -16.62 -3.84 -14.31
C LEU A 10 -16.97 -4.20 -15.74
N LEU A 11 -16.11 -3.77 -16.66
CA LEU A 11 -16.16 -4.18 -18.07
C LEU A 11 -15.99 -5.70 -18.19
N GLN A 12 -16.57 -6.29 -19.24
CA GLN A 12 -16.55 -7.73 -19.48
C GLN A 12 -15.13 -8.31 -19.62
N GLU A 13 -14.19 -7.49 -20.10
CA GLU A 13 -12.75 -7.83 -20.18
C GLU A 13 -12.13 -8.09 -18.81
N LEU A 14 -12.71 -7.55 -17.74
CA LEU A 14 -12.24 -7.66 -16.35
C LEU A 14 -13.08 -8.64 -15.52
N HIS A 15 -13.85 -9.54 -16.16
CA HIS A 15 -14.77 -10.46 -15.47
C HIS A 15 -14.08 -11.38 -14.43
N GLY A 16 -12.76 -11.57 -14.52
CA GLY A 16 -11.97 -12.33 -13.56
C GLY A 16 -11.59 -11.55 -12.29
N ILE A 17 -11.85 -10.24 -12.24
CA ILE A 17 -11.50 -9.37 -11.10
C ILE A 17 -12.71 -9.25 -10.16
N HIS A 18 -12.47 -9.37 -8.85
CA HIS A 18 -13.48 -9.11 -7.85
C HIS A 18 -13.95 -7.65 -7.94
N ASN A 19 -15.25 -7.46 -8.13
CA ASN A 19 -15.83 -6.13 -8.33
C ASN A 19 -16.14 -5.37 -7.04
N THR A 20 -15.74 -5.90 -5.88
CA THR A 20 -15.92 -5.24 -4.58
C THR A 20 -14.56 -4.75 -4.10
N PHE A 21 -14.43 -3.43 -3.98
CA PHE A 21 -13.19 -2.76 -3.59
C PHE A 21 -13.37 -2.07 -2.24
N TYR A 22 -12.38 -2.21 -1.37
CA TYR A 22 -12.32 -1.46 -0.11
C TYR A 22 -11.57 -0.16 -0.39
N VAL A 23 -12.26 0.98 -0.27
CA VAL A 23 -11.64 2.29 -0.40
C VAL A 23 -11.18 2.72 0.98
N SER A 24 -9.88 2.60 1.23
CA SER A 24 -9.24 3.17 2.41
C SER A 24 -9.26 4.70 2.28
N ASN A 25 -9.79 5.42 3.26
CA ASN A 25 -9.55 6.86 3.38
C ASN A 25 -8.08 7.08 3.75
N LEU A 26 -7.23 7.25 2.75
CA LEU A 26 -5.85 7.66 2.96
C LEU A 26 -5.87 9.08 3.52
N LYS A 27 -5.33 9.27 4.74
CA LYS A 27 -5.00 10.62 5.20
C LYS A 27 -4.01 11.18 4.19
N LYS A 28 -4.27 12.40 3.71
CA LYS A 28 -3.37 13.12 2.81
C LYS A 28 -2.01 13.26 3.53
N CYS A 29 -1.03 12.45 3.16
CA CYS A 29 0.35 12.76 3.47
C CYS A 29 0.71 13.97 2.62
N LEU A 30 1.01 15.10 3.27
CA LEU A 30 1.90 16.09 2.68
C LEU A 30 3.27 15.43 2.73
N ALA A 31 3.54 14.51 1.82
CA ALA A 31 4.90 14.03 1.65
C ALA A 31 5.70 15.29 1.28
N ASP A 32 6.71 15.64 2.08
CA ASP A 32 7.76 16.52 1.58
C ASP A 32 8.20 15.93 0.24
N GLU A 33 8.34 16.78 -0.78
CA GLU A 33 8.63 16.39 -2.17
C GLU A 33 9.90 15.51 -2.29
N GLU A 34 10.69 15.41 -1.21
CA GLU A 34 11.84 14.50 -1.06
C GLU A 34 11.51 13.01 -0.88
N ILE A 35 10.28 12.61 -0.54
CA ILE A 35 9.91 11.18 -0.38
C ILE A 35 9.27 10.63 -1.66
N VAL A 36 9.81 11.01 -2.81
CA VAL A 36 9.49 10.34 -4.08
C VAL A 36 10.51 9.23 -4.24
N ILE A 37 10.09 7.98 -3.99
CA ILE A 37 10.91 6.81 -4.31
C ILE A 37 10.89 6.66 -5.84
N PRO A 38 12.04 6.76 -6.53
CA PRO A 38 12.14 6.50 -7.96
C PRO A 38 11.63 5.09 -8.30
N LEU A 39 10.95 4.95 -9.45
CA LEU A 39 10.45 3.63 -9.88
C LEU A 39 11.58 2.61 -10.05
N ASP A 40 12.78 3.07 -10.38
CA ASP A 40 13.97 2.22 -10.53
C ASP A 40 14.44 1.61 -9.19
N GLU A 41 14.05 2.20 -8.05
CA GLU A 41 14.35 1.68 -6.71
C GLU A 41 13.29 0.68 -6.23
N VAL A 42 12.11 0.66 -6.86
CA VAL A 42 11.00 -0.22 -6.50
C VAL A 42 11.21 -1.61 -7.12
N LYS A 43 11.77 -2.53 -6.34
CA LYS A 43 11.92 -3.94 -6.72
C LYS A 43 10.65 -4.71 -6.38
N ILE A 44 10.10 -5.42 -7.37
CA ILE A 44 8.89 -6.24 -7.25
C ILE A 44 9.21 -7.67 -7.70
N ASP A 45 8.71 -8.67 -6.96
CA ASP A 45 8.87 -10.09 -7.32
C ASP A 45 7.87 -10.55 -8.39
N ASP A 46 8.03 -11.77 -8.90
CA ASP A 46 7.13 -12.37 -9.91
C ASP A 46 5.68 -12.54 -9.43
N LYS A 47 5.42 -12.36 -8.14
CA LYS A 47 4.10 -12.43 -7.50
C LYS A 47 3.52 -11.06 -7.17
N LEU A 48 4.17 -9.99 -7.65
CA LEU A 48 3.78 -8.59 -7.42
C LEU A 48 3.93 -8.11 -5.97
N HIS A 49 4.83 -8.71 -5.18
CA HIS A 49 5.17 -8.21 -3.85
C HIS A 49 6.35 -7.24 -3.91
N PHE A 50 6.29 -6.20 -3.07
CA PHE A 50 7.45 -5.35 -2.81
C PHE A 50 8.55 -6.16 -2.14
N ILE A 51 9.77 -6.05 -2.69
CA ILE A 51 10.96 -6.62 -2.08
C ILE A 51 11.54 -5.55 -1.16
N GLU A 52 11.24 -5.63 0.14
CA GLU A 52 11.84 -4.75 1.14
C GLU A 52 13.29 -5.17 1.39
N GLU A 53 14.23 -4.23 1.23
CA GLU A 53 15.58 -4.39 1.75
C GLU A 53 15.55 -4.05 3.25
N PRO A 54 15.93 -4.99 4.14
CA PRO A 54 15.93 -4.72 5.57
C PRO A 54 17.00 -3.67 5.88
N ILE A 55 16.56 -2.48 6.28
CA ILE A 55 17.44 -1.45 6.83
C ILE A 55 17.73 -1.83 8.28
N GLU A 56 19.01 -1.97 8.61
CA GLU A 56 19.42 -2.30 9.97
C GLU A 56 19.07 -1.17 10.93
N ILE A 57 18.26 -1.46 11.94
CA ILE A 57 17.86 -0.50 12.96
C ILE A 57 19.04 -0.33 13.92
N MET A 58 19.77 0.78 13.76
CA MET A 58 20.94 1.11 14.60
C MET A 58 20.59 1.52 16.03
N ASP A 59 19.38 2.04 16.25
CA ASP A 59 18.93 2.51 17.56
C ASP A 59 17.44 2.23 17.76
N ARG A 60 17.07 1.77 18.96
CA ARG A 60 15.69 1.38 19.30
C ARG A 60 15.36 1.76 20.74
N GLU A 61 14.54 2.79 20.91
CA GLU A 61 13.92 3.08 22.20
C GLU A 61 12.62 2.28 22.38
N VAL A 62 12.45 1.67 23.56
CA VAL A 62 11.23 0.95 23.93
C VAL A 62 10.45 1.77 24.94
N LYS A 63 9.28 2.27 24.53
CA LYS A 63 8.37 2.99 25.43
C LYS A 63 7.40 2.00 26.09
N GLN A 64 7.51 1.84 27.41
CA GLN A 64 6.48 1.14 28.19
C GLN A 64 5.31 2.10 28.44
N LEU A 65 4.11 1.67 28.06
CA LEU A 65 2.87 2.36 28.38
C LEU A 65 2.32 1.80 29.71
N LYS A 66 1.83 2.70 30.57
CA LYS A 66 1.14 2.37 31.82
C LYS A 66 -0.30 1.94 31.56
#